data_AF-A0A7C7M2V4-F1
#
_entry.id   AF-A0A7C7M2V4-F1
#
_cell.length_a   1.000
_cell.length_b   1.000
_cell.length_c   1.000
_cell.angle_alpha   90.00
_cell.angle_beta   90.00
_cell.angle_gamma   90.00
#
_symmetry.space_group_name_H-M   'P 1'
#
loop_
_entity.id
_entity.type
_entity.pdbx_description
1 polymer ?
#
loop_
_entity_poly.entity_id
_entity_poly.type
_entity_poly.pdbx_seq_one_letter_code
_entity_poly.pdbx_strand_id
1 'polypeptide(L)'
;MQHISGALKKLIKTAGLEKGIAQQKALEIWSETVGETVSKNTEPTSIEHGILSIKTTTPAWRQELQFQKTQIIEKLNKKLNKKLIKDIRFI
;
A
#
# COMPACT_ATOMS: atom_id res chain seq x y z
N MET A 1 -14.74 6.51 37.99
CA MET A 1 -13.76 6.85 36.92
C MET A 1 -13.52 5.64 36.02
N GLN A 2 -14.41 5.32 35.07
CA GLN A 2 -14.15 4.20 34.14
C GLN A 2 -14.91 4.39 32.82
N HIS A 3 -14.38 5.12 31.84
CA HIS A 3 -14.97 5.10 30.49
C HIS A 3 -14.01 5.30 29.30
N ILE A 4 -12.71 5.49 29.52
CA ILE A 4 -11.78 5.76 28.40
C ILE A 4 -11.22 4.47 27.78
N SER A 5 -10.91 3.44 28.58
CA SER A 5 -10.22 2.24 28.10
C SER A 5 -11.03 1.38 27.11
N GLY A 6 -12.37 1.37 27.23
CA GLY A 6 -13.25 0.60 26.33
C GLY A 6 -13.42 1.25 24.95
N ALA A 7 -13.54 2.58 24.91
CA ALA A 7 -13.62 3.35 23.67
C ALA A 7 -12.29 3.29 22.91
N LEU A 8 -11.15 3.42 23.60
CA LEU A 8 -9.82 3.31 22.99
C LEU A 8 -9.59 1.93 22.35
N LYS A 9 -9.93 0.83 23.05
CA LYS A 9 -9.81 -0.53 22.50
C LYS A 9 -10.68 -0.76 21.27
N LYS A 10 -11.90 -0.22 21.23
CA LYS A 10 -12.78 -0.30 20.05
C LYS A 10 -12.19 0.48 18.88
N LEU A 11 -11.71 1.71 19.11
CA LEU A 11 -11.08 2.53 18.07
C LEU A 11 -9.81 1.87 17.50
N ILE A 12 -8.94 1.31 18.35
CA ILE A 12 -7.74 0.59 17.89
C ILE A 12 -8.12 -0.66 17.09
N LYS A 13 -9.13 -1.42 17.53
CA LYS A 13 -9.61 -2.60 16.79
C LYS A 13 -10.21 -2.21 15.44
N THR A 14 -11.08 -1.21 15.39
CA THR A 14 -11.72 -0.75 14.16
C THR A 14 -10.68 -0.19 13.19
N ALA A 15 -9.78 0.69 13.66
CA ALA A 15 -8.69 1.22 12.85
C ALA A 15 -7.72 0.13 12.36
N GLY A 16 -7.43 -0.89 13.18
CA GLY A 16 -6.61 -2.04 12.80
C GLY A 16 -7.29 -2.91 11.73
N LEU A 17 -8.60 -3.14 11.85
CA LEU A 17 -9.39 -3.88 10.87
C LEU A 17 -9.49 -3.13 9.54
N GLU A 18 -9.78 -1.83 9.60
CA GLU A 18 -9.81 -0.95 8.41
C GLU A 18 -8.45 -0.90 7.73
N LYS A 19 -7.35 -0.80 8.48
CA LYS A 19 -5.99 -0.90 7.94
C LYS A 19 -5.75 -2.26 7.26
N GLY A 20 -6.13 -3.37 7.89
CA GLY A 20 -5.99 -4.71 7.30
C GLY A 20 -6.77 -4.88 6.00
N ILE A 21 -8.02 -4.41 5.94
CA ILE A 21 -8.85 -4.45 4.74
C ILE A 21 -8.26 -3.55 3.64
N ALA A 22 -7.80 -2.35 3.99
CA ALA A 22 -7.15 -1.44 3.06
C ALA A 22 -5.84 -2.02 2.52
N GLN A 23 -5.05 -2.68 3.37
CA GLN A 23 -3.84 -3.40 2.98
C GLN A 23 -4.15 -4.52 2.01
N GLN A 24 -5.15 -5.36 2.29
CA GLN A 24 -5.53 -6.47 1.42
C GLN A 24 -5.95 -5.98 0.03
N LYS A 25 -6.78 -4.92 -0.03
CA LYS A 25 -7.15 -4.27 -1.29
C LYS A 25 -5.95 -3.68 -2.02
N ALA A 26 -5.04 -3.01 -1.30
CA ALA A 26 -3.83 -2.47 -1.90
C ALA A 26 -2.94 -3.57 -2.47
N LEU A 27 -2.83 -4.71 -1.78
CA LEU A 27 -2.10 -5.91 -2.22
C LEU A 27 -2.69 -6.50 -3.50
N GLU A 28 -4.02 -6.63 -3.57
CA GLU A 28 -4.71 -7.16 -4.75
C GLU A 28 -4.46 -6.25 -5.97
N ILE A 29 -4.73 -4.95 -5.82
CA ILE A 29 -4.57 -3.96 -6.89
C ILE A 29 -3.10 -3.86 -7.32
N TRP A 30 -2.17 -3.92 -6.36
CA TRP A 30 -0.73 -3.94 -6.61
C TRP A 30 -0.34 -5.17 -7.41
N SER A 31 -0.68 -6.36 -6.92
CA SER A 31 -0.34 -7.64 -7.54
C SER A 31 -0.83 -7.71 -8.98
N GLU A 32 -2.06 -7.28 -9.25
CA GLU A 32 -2.54 -7.25 -10.61
C GLU A 32 -1.89 -6.16 -11.49
N THR A 33 -1.28 -5.13 -10.90
CA THR A 33 -0.62 -4.04 -11.64
C THR A 33 0.82 -4.40 -12.03
N VAL A 34 1.57 -4.98 -11.10
CA VAL A 34 2.99 -5.31 -11.29
C VAL A 34 3.23 -6.77 -11.66
N GLY A 35 2.24 -7.63 -11.45
CA GLY A 35 2.34 -9.07 -11.67
C GLY A 35 2.85 -9.84 -10.46
N GLU A 36 2.68 -11.16 -10.51
CA GLU A 36 2.92 -12.05 -9.39
C GLU A 36 4.39 -12.04 -8.91
N THR A 37 5.36 -11.98 -9.82
CA THR A 37 6.79 -11.97 -9.49
C THR A 37 7.17 -10.76 -8.63
N VAL A 38 6.73 -9.56 -9.05
CA VAL A 38 7.02 -8.33 -8.32
C VAL A 38 6.27 -8.32 -7.00
N SER A 39 4.99 -8.71 -7.01
CA SER A 39 4.16 -8.76 -5.81
C SER A 39 4.66 -9.75 -4.76
N LYS A 40 5.35 -10.83 -5.16
CA LYS A 40 5.98 -11.77 -4.22
C LYS A 40 7.20 -11.18 -3.52
N ASN A 41 7.84 -10.17 -4.12
CA ASN A 41 9.05 -9.53 -3.61
C ASN A 41 8.79 -8.13 -3.05
N THR A 42 7.55 -7.65 -3.13
CA THR A 42 7.17 -6.32 -2.67
C THR A 42 5.84 -6.33 -1.95
N GLU A 43 5.77 -5.58 -0.87
CA GLU A 43 4.58 -5.50 -0.03
C GLU A 43 4.12 -4.04 0.10
N PRO A 44 2.95 -3.67 -0.44
CA PRO A 44 2.36 -2.36 -0.18
C PRO A 44 1.94 -2.27 1.29
N THR A 45 2.48 -1.28 1.99
CA THR A 45 2.29 -1.11 3.44
C THR A 45 1.18 -0.12 3.76
N SER A 46 1.14 1.01 3.09
CA SER A 46 0.13 2.07 3.31
C SER A 46 0.14 3.10 2.18
N ILE A 47 -0.98 3.82 2.03
CA ILE A 47 -1.11 4.97 1.14
C ILE A 47 -1.44 6.18 1.99
N GLU A 48 -0.55 7.18 2.02
CA GLU A 48 -0.74 8.42 2.79
C GLU A 48 -0.47 9.62 1.89
N HIS A 49 -1.40 10.59 1.86
CA HIS A 49 -1.28 11.81 1.05
C HIS A 49 -1.00 11.58 -0.45
N GLY A 50 -1.37 10.41 -0.98
CA GLY A 50 -1.09 9.99 -2.35
C GLY A 50 0.29 9.38 -2.56
N ILE A 51 1.02 9.06 -1.50
CA ILE A 51 2.28 8.34 -1.53
C ILE A 51 2.03 6.89 -1.11
N LEU A 52 2.28 5.95 -2.02
CA LEU A 52 2.22 4.52 -1.74
C LEU A 52 3.56 4.05 -1.21
N SER A 53 3.58 3.56 0.02
CA SER A 53 4.79 3.01 0.64
C SER A 53 4.88 1.51 0.40
N ILE A 54 6.00 1.06 -0.17
CA ILE A 54 6.20 -0.33 -0.58
C ILE A 54 7.48 -0.86 0.03
N LYS A 55 7.36 -1.91 0.82
CA LYS A 55 8.50 -2.62 1.37
C LYS A 55 9.04 -3.58 0.32
N THR A 56 10.32 -3.46 0.01
CA THR A 56 11.00 -4.39 -0.92
C THR A 56 11.79 -5.43 -0.14
N THR A 57 11.78 -6.68 -0.56
CA THR A 57 12.57 -7.75 0.08
C THR A 57 14.07 -7.57 -0.12
N THR A 58 14.48 -7.04 -1.28
CA THR A 58 15.90 -6.82 -1.62
C THR A 58 16.13 -5.45 -2.27
N PRO A 59 17.34 -4.88 -2.14
CA PRO A 59 17.69 -3.60 -2.76
C PRO A 59 17.68 -3.64 -4.30
N ALA A 60 17.88 -4.81 -4.92
CA ALA A 60 17.77 -4.97 -6.37
C ALA A 60 16.35 -4.66 -6.87
N TRP A 61 15.32 -5.19 -6.17
CA TRP A 61 13.91 -4.90 -6.48
C TRP A 61 13.60 -3.42 -6.32
N ARG A 62 14.14 -2.76 -5.29
CA ARG A 62 14.00 -1.32 -5.12
C ARG A 62 14.50 -0.56 -6.34
N GLN A 63 15.69 -0.89 -6.83
CA GLN A 63 16.28 -0.20 -7.97
C GLN A 63 15.47 -0.44 -9.25
N GLU A 64 15.10 -1.69 -9.53
CA GLU A 64 14.29 -2.03 -10.70
C GLU A 64 12.92 -1.32 -10.68
N LEU A 65 12.25 -1.30 -9.53
CA LEU A 65 10.96 -0.64 -9.38
C LEU A 65 11.07 0.87 -9.35
N GLN A 66 12.22 1.43 -8.97
CA GLN A 66 12.49 2.85 -9.10
C GLN A 66 12.45 3.28 -10.57
N PHE A 67 13.01 2.48 -11.48
CA PHE A 67 12.94 2.74 -12.94
C PHE A 67 11.53 2.55 -13.49
N GLN A 68 10.78 1.57 -12.98
CA GLN A 68 9.40 1.31 -13.41
C GLN A 68 8.34 2.17 -12.70
N LYS A 69 8.74 2.94 -11.68
CA LYS A 69 7.85 3.71 -10.79
C LYS A 69 6.81 4.52 -11.54
N THR A 70 7.23 5.29 -12.55
CA THR A 70 6.34 6.15 -13.33
C THR A 70 5.27 5.32 -14.03
N GLN A 71 5.66 4.23 -14.70
CA GLN A 71 4.72 3.35 -15.40
C GLN A 71 3.75 2.66 -14.43
N ILE A 72 4.23 2.27 -13.25
CA ILE A 72 3.43 1.65 -12.21
C ILE A 72 2.38 2.64 -11.67
N ILE A 73 2.77 3.89 -11.40
CA ILE A 73 1.86 4.96 -10.96
C ILE A 73 0.76 5.17 -12.01
N GLU A 74 1.10 5.22 -13.30
CA GLU A 74 0.12 5.35 -14.38
C GLU A 74 -0.85 4.17 -14.42
N LYS A 75 -0.34 2.93 -14.36
CA LYS A 75 -1.18 1.73 -14.34
C LYS A 75 -2.10 1.68 -13.12
N LEU A 76 -1.58 2.00 -11.93
CA LEU A 76 -2.36 2.05 -10.69
C LEU A 76 -3.49 3.07 -10.79
N ASN A 77 -3.20 4.30 -11.20
CA ASN A 77 -4.21 5.34 -11.35
C ASN A 77 -5.26 4.98 -12.42
N LYS A 78 -4.83 4.31 -13.51
CA LYS A 78 -5.73 3.82 -14.56
C LYS A 78 -6.68 2.74 -14.02
N LYS A 79 -6.17 1.78 -13.22
CA LYS A 79 -6.99 0.75 -12.57
C LYS A 79 -7.95 1.30 -11.52
N LEU A 80 -7.47 2.24 -10.72
CA LEU A 80 -8.27 2.90 -9.68
C LEU A 80 -9.30 3.89 -10.25
N ASN A 81 -9.23 4.18 -11.56
CA ASN A 81 -10.04 5.18 -12.27
C ASN A 81 -10.04 6.55 -11.55
N LYS A 82 -8.95 6.83 -10.83
CA LYS A 82 -8.74 8.01 -9.98
C LYS A 82 -7.25 8.29 -9.90
N LYS A 83 -6.86 9.57 -9.93
CA LYS A 83 -5.47 10.02 -9.68
C LYS A 83 -5.17 10.02 -8.17
N LEU A 84 -5.20 8.83 -7.56
CA LEU A 84 -5.02 8.67 -6.12
C LEU A 84 -3.53 8.54 -5.74
N ILE A 85 -2.72 7.92 -6.59
CA ILE A 85 -1.29 7.71 -6.36
C ILE A 85 -0.50 8.79 -7.10
N LYS A 86 0.17 9.65 -6.35
CA LYS A 86 1.08 10.68 -6.86
C LYS A 86 2.52 10.20 -6.89
N ASP A 87 2.90 9.40 -5.91
CA ASP A 87 4.27 8.94 -5.74
C ASP A 87 4.32 7.53 -5.12
N ILE A 88 5.45 6.85 -5.29
CA ILE A 88 5.72 5.55 -4.67
C ILE A 88 7.06 5.65 -3.97
N ARG A 89 7.06 5.28 -2.68
CA ARG A 89 8.24 5.23 -1.83
C ARG A 89 8.60 3.79 -1.53
N PHE A 90 9.76 3.35 -1.99
CA PHE A 90 10.29 2.03 -1.70
C PHE A 90 11.14 2.07 -0.42
N ILE A 91 10.78 1.25 0.57
CA ILE A 91 11.42 1.15 1.90
C ILE A 91 12.12 -0.17 2.11
#